data_AF-A0A8C5UDW6-F1
#
_entry.id   AF-A0A8C5UDW6-F1
#
_cell.length_a   1.000
_cell.length_b   1.000
_cell.length_c   1.000
_cell.angle_alpha   90.00
_cell.angle_beta   90.00
_cell.angle_gamma   90.00
#
_symmetry.space_group_name_H-M   'P 1'
#
loop_
_entity.id
_entity.type
_entity.pdbx_description
1 polymer ?
#
loop_
_entity_poly.entity_id
_entity_poly.type
_entity_poly.pdbx_seq_one_letter_code
_entity_poly.pdbx_strand_id
1 'polypeptide(L)'
;MGPRDTSPVWLRGLLWHIQAGTAAVGGLGGLETPVTPLPPQERISQWHDQSSRYSTELRDFKNQVLGMLEAAEKEREAMRAEAESAAVRVDRLEREVDYLETQNPAPPCVEVDETVAPLPAVWVHKGLLNATRDALNPLHWVFGILKRFGSASGLWTKDAAGSSEKIYVFDGTANDTVYVFPRMREFTLFSSTRKAARIKLPYPW
;
A
#
# COMPACT_ATOMS: atom_id res chain seq x y z
N MET A 1 -37.17 40.64 -70.05
CA MET A 1 -36.98 39.25 -69.57
C MET A 1 -35.49 38.95 -69.62
N GLY A 2 -34.86 38.81 -68.47
CA GLY A 2 -33.46 38.39 -68.31
C GLY A 2 -33.39 37.46 -67.09
N PRO A 3 -32.55 36.42 -67.10
CA PRO A 3 -32.70 35.28 -66.20
C PRO A 3 -32.42 35.70 -64.76
N ARG A 4 -33.38 35.41 -63.87
CA ARG A 4 -33.18 35.55 -62.43
C ARG A 4 -32.20 34.47 -62.01
N ASP A 5 -31.07 34.92 -61.45
CA ASP A 5 -30.01 34.09 -60.90
C ASP A 5 -30.52 33.40 -59.63
N THR A 6 -31.13 32.22 -59.79
CA THR A 6 -31.65 31.36 -58.71
C THR A 6 -30.57 30.40 -58.23
N SER A 7 -29.40 30.92 -57.91
CA SER A 7 -28.34 30.12 -57.29
C SER A 7 -28.50 30.15 -55.76
N PRO A 8 -28.68 28.99 -55.09
CA PRO A 8 -28.80 28.93 -53.63
C PRO A 8 -27.62 29.62 -52.95
N VAL A 9 -27.89 30.45 -51.92
CA VAL A 9 -26.88 31.20 -51.17
C VAL A 9 -25.76 30.30 -50.62
N TRP A 10 -26.07 29.03 -50.35
CA TRP A 10 -25.11 28.00 -49.93
C TRP A 10 -24.02 27.68 -50.96
N LEU A 11 -24.29 27.81 -52.27
CA LEU A 11 -23.28 27.62 -53.32
C LEU A 11 -22.26 28.76 -53.35
N ARG A 12 -22.66 29.99 -53.00
CA ARG A 12 -21.73 31.12 -52.85
C ARG A 12 -20.85 30.97 -51.61
N GLY A 13 -21.40 30.40 -50.53
CA GLY A 13 -20.64 30.05 -49.32
C GLY A 13 -19.61 28.94 -49.54
N LEU A 14 -19.96 27.91 -50.32
CA LEU A 14 -19.03 26.83 -50.67
C LEU A 14 -17.86 27.35 -51.54
N LEU A 15 -18.14 28.24 -52.49
CA LEU A 15 -17.11 28.84 -53.34
C LEU A 15 -16.14 29.73 -52.53
N TRP A 16 -16.66 30.45 -51.53
CA TRP A 16 -15.83 31.25 -50.61
C TRP A 16 -14.91 30.37 -49.74
N HIS A 17 -15.40 29.24 -49.22
CA HIS A 17 -14.57 28.32 -48.43
C HIS A 17 -13.49 27.61 -49.27
N ILE A 18 -13.78 27.28 -50.53
CA ILE A 18 -12.80 26.68 -51.43
C ILE A 18 -11.68 27.68 -51.77
N GLN A 19 -12.02 28.97 -51.95
CA GLN A 19 -11.06 30.01 -52.30
C GLN A 19 -10.28 30.55 -51.08
N ALA A 20 -10.86 30.51 -49.88
CA ALA A 20 -10.17 30.84 -48.64
C ALA A 20 -9.23 29.73 -48.16
N GLY A 21 -9.52 28.46 -48.47
CA GLY A 21 -8.66 27.32 -48.18
C GLY A 21 -7.34 27.30 -48.97
N THR A 22 -7.22 28.10 -50.03
CA THR A 22 -6.00 28.22 -50.84
C THR A 22 -5.06 29.33 -50.37
N ALA A 23 -5.49 30.19 -49.43
CA ALA A 23 -4.73 31.39 -49.03
C ALA A 23 -4.02 31.27 -47.66
N ALA A 24 -4.19 30.15 -46.94
CA ALA A 24 -3.73 30.00 -45.54
C ALA A 24 -2.61 28.95 -45.35
N VAL A 25 -1.74 28.77 -46.35
CA VAL A 25 -0.46 28.07 -46.17
C VAL A 25 0.63 28.95 -46.79
N GLY A 26 1.17 29.86 -45.98
CA GLY A 26 2.22 30.77 -46.39
C GLY A 26 2.90 31.34 -45.17
N GLY A 27 3.82 30.57 -44.60
CA GLY A 27 4.59 31.02 -43.43
C GLY A 27 5.38 29.91 -42.76
N LEU A 28 6.51 29.51 -43.35
CA LEU A 28 7.80 29.26 -42.70
C LEU A 28 8.77 28.69 -43.74
N GLY A 29 9.93 29.34 -43.89
CA GLY A 29 10.91 29.09 -44.94
C GLY A 29 11.36 27.63 -45.06
N GLY A 30 11.18 27.08 -46.24
CA GLY A 30 11.73 25.82 -46.70
C GLY A 30 11.41 25.70 -48.19
N LEU A 31 12.45 25.53 -49.01
CA LEU A 31 12.44 25.37 -50.47
C LEU A 31 11.12 24.78 -51.03
N GLU A 32 10.24 25.63 -51.55
CA GLU A 32 8.94 25.20 -52.09
C GLU A 32 9.14 24.47 -53.42
N THR A 33 9.04 23.14 -53.38
CA THR A 33 8.65 22.38 -54.57
C THR A 33 7.18 22.68 -54.88
N PRO A 34 6.81 23.02 -56.13
CA PRO A 34 5.42 23.27 -56.48
C PRO A 34 4.62 21.99 -56.26
N VAL A 35 3.73 21.98 -55.26
CA VAL A 35 2.77 20.91 -55.05
C VAL A 35 1.72 21.02 -56.14
N THR A 36 1.99 20.40 -57.29
CA THR A 36 0.98 20.19 -58.33
C THR A 36 -0.17 19.38 -57.73
N PRO A 37 -1.43 19.85 -57.84
CA PRO A 37 -2.58 19.09 -57.38
C PRO A 37 -2.59 17.72 -58.05
N LEU A 38 -2.54 16.65 -57.26
CA LEU A 38 -2.59 15.29 -57.80
C LEU A 38 -3.86 15.12 -58.65
N PRO A 39 -3.80 14.40 -59.79
CA PRO A 39 -4.96 14.09 -60.59
C PRO A 39 -6.07 13.49 -59.72
N PRO A 40 -7.35 13.70 -60.07
CA PRO A 40 -8.49 13.27 -59.26
C PRO A 40 -8.42 11.81 -58.79
N GLN A 41 -7.89 10.92 -59.65
CA GLN A 41 -7.71 9.50 -59.35
C GLN A 41 -6.70 9.25 -58.22
N GLU A 42 -5.57 9.94 -58.24
CA GLU A 42 -4.54 9.80 -57.20
C GLU A 42 -5.03 10.34 -55.85
N ARG A 43 -5.77 11.45 -55.85
CA ARG A 43 -6.40 11.94 -54.61
C ARG A 43 -7.40 10.95 -54.03
N ILE A 44 -8.25 10.34 -54.87
CA ILE A 44 -9.20 9.31 -54.42
C ILE A 44 -8.45 8.11 -53.82
N SER A 45 -7.37 7.66 -54.46
CA SER A 45 -6.54 6.57 -53.93
C SER A 45 -5.91 6.91 -52.58
N GLN A 46 -5.43 8.15 -52.41
CA GLN A 46 -4.88 8.63 -51.14
C GLN A 46 -5.96 8.69 -50.06
N TRP A 47 -7.15 9.22 -50.36
CA TRP A 47 -8.27 9.22 -49.41
C TRP A 47 -8.68 7.80 -48.99
N HIS A 48 -8.73 6.85 -49.93
CA HIS A 48 -9.00 5.45 -49.61
C HIS A 48 -7.92 4.83 -48.73
N ASP A 49 -6.65 5.05 -49.06
CA ASP A 49 -5.51 4.56 -48.28
C ASP A 49 -5.54 5.15 -46.85
N GLN A 50 -5.67 6.47 -46.71
CA GLN A 50 -5.78 7.12 -45.40
C GLN A 50 -6.97 6.60 -44.60
N SER A 51 -8.15 6.52 -45.20
CA SER A 51 -9.36 6.00 -44.55
C SER A 51 -9.18 4.54 -44.09
N SER A 52 -8.53 3.71 -44.92
CA SER A 52 -8.24 2.31 -44.57
C SER A 52 -7.27 2.17 -43.40
N ARG A 53 -6.27 3.06 -43.32
CA ARG A 53 -5.30 3.11 -42.21
C ARG A 53 -5.98 3.51 -40.91
N TYR A 54 -6.72 4.63 -40.91
CA TYR A 54 -7.47 5.07 -39.72
C TYR A 54 -8.46 4.01 -39.22
N SER A 55 -9.18 3.33 -40.13
CA SER A 55 -10.09 2.24 -39.77
C SER A 55 -9.36 1.08 -39.07
N THR A 56 -8.14 0.78 -39.51
CA THR A 56 -7.33 -0.32 -38.97
C THR A 56 -6.72 0.07 -37.62
N GLU A 57 -6.12 1.25 -37.51
CA GLU A 57 -5.60 1.78 -36.24
C GLU A 57 -6.69 1.85 -35.16
N LEU A 58 -7.91 2.26 -35.52
CA LEU A 58 -9.03 2.30 -34.57
C LEU A 58 -9.44 0.89 -34.11
N ARG A 59 -9.43 -0.09 -35.01
CA ARG A 59 -9.70 -1.49 -34.66
C ARG A 59 -8.62 -2.05 -33.75
N ASP A 60 -7.35 -1.75 -34.03
CA ASP A 60 -6.22 -2.22 -33.24
C ASP A 60 -6.23 -1.58 -31.85
N PHE A 61 -6.46 -0.27 -31.76
CA PHE A 61 -6.64 0.43 -30.49
C PHE A 61 -7.79 -0.15 -29.68
N LYS A 62 -8.95 -0.37 -30.30
CA LYS A 62 -10.10 -1.01 -29.64
C LYS A 62 -9.72 -2.38 -29.08
N ASN A 63 -9.05 -3.21 -29.88
CA ASN A 63 -8.65 -4.56 -29.46
C ASN A 63 -7.62 -4.51 -28.32
N GLN A 64 -6.70 -3.55 -28.34
CA GLN A 64 -5.74 -3.34 -27.26
C GLN A 64 -6.44 -2.92 -25.97
N VAL A 65 -7.36 -1.96 -26.02
CA VAL A 65 -8.13 -1.51 -24.84
C VAL A 65 -8.99 -2.65 -24.28
N LEU A 66 -9.65 -3.43 -25.15
CA LEU A 66 -10.40 -4.61 -24.73
C LEU A 66 -9.50 -5.64 -24.03
N GLY A 67 -8.32 -5.93 -24.58
CA GLY A 67 -7.37 -6.84 -23.95
C GLY A 67 -6.87 -6.35 -22.59
N MET A 68 -6.62 -5.04 -22.44
CA MET A 68 -6.26 -4.45 -21.15
C MET A 68 -7.42 -4.54 -20.13
N LEU A 69 -8.65 -4.31 -20.57
CA LEU A 69 -9.85 -4.42 -19.73
C LEU A 69 -10.06 -5.86 -19.25
N GLU A 70 -9.97 -6.84 -20.16
CA GLU A 70 -10.08 -8.26 -19.82
C GLU A 70 -8.99 -8.69 -18.82
N ALA A 71 -7.75 -8.23 -19.00
CA ALA A 71 -6.66 -8.50 -18.07
C ALA A 71 -6.93 -7.89 -16.68
N ALA A 72 -7.38 -6.64 -16.64
CA ALA A 72 -7.70 -5.95 -15.39
C ALA A 72 -8.90 -6.61 -14.65
N GLU A 73 -9.92 -7.05 -15.41
CA GLU A 73 -11.05 -7.79 -14.85
C GLU A 73 -10.60 -9.13 -14.28
N LYS A 74 -9.71 -9.86 -14.96
CA LYS A 74 -9.14 -11.10 -14.44
C LYS A 74 -8.37 -10.89 -13.13
N GLU A 75 -7.58 -9.82 -13.03
CA GLU A 75 -6.84 -9.49 -11.80
C GLU A 75 -7.78 -9.08 -10.66
N ARG A 76 -8.81 -8.28 -10.95
CA ARG A 76 -9.87 -7.95 -9.99
C ARG A 76 -10.55 -9.21 -9.44
N GLU A 77 -10.77 -10.19 -10.30
CA GLU A 77 -11.45 -11.44 -9.95
C GLU A 77 -10.56 -12.31 -9.07
N ALA A 78 -9.26 -12.35 -9.36
CA ALA A 78 -8.27 -13.02 -8.52
C ALA A 78 -8.19 -12.38 -7.12
N MET A 79 -8.08 -11.04 -7.05
CA MET A 79 -8.07 -10.32 -5.77
C MET A 79 -9.36 -10.55 -4.97
N ARG A 80 -10.52 -10.60 -5.63
CA ARG A 80 -11.79 -10.91 -4.98
C ARG A 80 -11.77 -12.32 -4.36
N ALA A 81 -11.31 -13.32 -5.10
CA ALA A 81 -11.21 -14.70 -4.60
C ALA A 81 -10.24 -14.81 -3.41
N GLU A 82 -9.11 -14.11 -3.46
CA GLU A 82 -8.16 -14.04 -2.34
C GLU A 82 -8.78 -13.37 -1.11
N ALA A 83 -9.52 -12.27 -1.30
CA ALA A 83 -10.22 -11.59 -0.22
C ALA A 83 -11.31 -12.48 0.42
N GLU A 84 -12.09 -13.20 -0.39
CA GLU A 84 -13.09 -14.17 0.10
C GLU A 84 -12.42 -15.32 0.89
N SER A 85 -11.31 -15.86 0.40
CA SER A 85 -10.53 -16.87 1.11
C SER A 85 -9.97 -16.35 2.44
N ALA A 86 -9.45 -15.12 2.45
CA ALA A 86 -8.97 -14.46 3.65
C ALA A 86 -10.09 -14.21 4.65
N ALA A 87 -11.27 -13.79 4.19
CA ALA A 87 -12.45 -13.57 5.03
C ALA A 87 -12.86 -14.85 5.77
N VAL A 88 -12.90 -16.00 5.09
CA VAL A 88 -13.19 -17.30 5.72
C VAL A 88 -12.16 -17.66 6.80
N ARG A 89 -10.87 -17.37 6.54
CA ARG A 89 -9.80 -17.62 7.52
C ARG A 89 -9.92 -16.72 8.74
N VAL A 90 -10.27 -15.45 8.54
CA VAL A 90 -10.50 -14.49 9.63
C VAL A 90 -11.70 -14.92 10.46
N ASP A 91 -12.84 -15.21 9.83
CA ASP A 91 -14.07 -15.67 10.48
C ASP A 91 -13.85 -16.96 11.31
N ARG A 92 -12.96 -17.85 10.85
CA ARG A 92 -12.55 -19.01 11.66
C ARG A 92 -11.70 -18.60 12.88
N LEU A 93 -10.71 -17.73 12.69
CA LEU A 93 -9.83 -17.28 13.77
C LEU A 93 -10.59 -16.47 14.82
N GLU A 94 -11.56 -15.65 14.43
CA GLU A 94 -12.43 -14.91 15.35
C GLU A 94 -13.15 -15.89 16.30
N ARG A 95 -13.71 -16.98 15.77
CA ARG A 95 -14.33 -18.02 16.61
C ARG A 95 -13.35 -18.75 17.51
N GLU A 96 -12.13 -19.00 17.03
CA GLU A 96 -11.07 -19.63 17.84
C GLU A 96 -10.64 -18.69 18.97
N VAL A 97 -10.54 -17.38 18.73
CA VAL A 97 -10.25 -16.36 19.75
C VAL A 97 -11.38 -16.29 20.77
N ASP A 98 -12.63 -16.19 20.35
CA ASP A 98 -13.80 -16.15 21.25
C ASP A 98 -13.85 -17.41 22.15
N TYR A 99 -13.53 -18.58 21.58
CA TYR A 99 -13.44 -19.83 22.34
C TYR A 99 -12.33 -19.78 23.41
N LEU A 100 -11.18 -19.17 23.10
CA LEU A 100 -10.08 -19.03 24.06
C LEU A 100 -10.39 -18.00 25.15
N GLU A 101 -11.05 -16.89 24.81
CA GLU A 101 -11.46 -15.87 25.78
C GLU A 101 -12.48 -16.42 26.79
N THR A 102 -13.37 -17.30 26.36
CA THR A 102 -14.34 -17.96 27.25
C THR A 102 -13.72 -19.05 28.12
N GLN A 103 -12.70 -19.78 27.62
CA GLN A 103 -11.98 -20.80 28.41
C GLN A 103 -10.97 -20.22 29.39
N ASN A 104 -10.43 -19.03 29.10
CA ASN A 104 -9.49 -18.32 29.96
C ASN A 104 -10.05 -16.93 30.30
N PRO A 105 -11.09 -16.85 31.14
CA PRO A 105 -11.60 -15.56 31.58
C PRO A 105 -10.45 -14.79 32.24
N ALA A 106 -10.25 -13.54 31.82
CA ALA A 106 -9.27 -12.66 32.44
C ALA A 106 -9.52 -12.67 33.96
N PRO A 107 -8.51 -13.02 34.78
CA PRO A 107 -8.68 -13.05 36.22
C PRO A 107 -9.24 -11.70 36.68
N PRO A 108 -10.27 -11.67 37.53
CA PRO A 108 -10.77 -10.41 38.06
C PRO A 108 -9.60 -9.65 38.68
N CYS A 109 -9.44 -8.39 38.30
CA CYS A 109 -8.46 -7.49 38.87
C CYS A 109 -8.87 -7.19 40.32
N VAL A 110 -8.66 -8.15 41.23
CA VAL A 110 -8.74 -7.93 42.66
C VAL A 110 -7.39 -7.36 43.06
N GLU A 111 -7.38 -6.13 43.55
CA GLU A 111 -6.27 -5.60 44.35
C GLU A 111 -6.15 -6.51 45.58
N VAL A 112 -5.27 -7.50 45.51
CA VAL A 112 -4.98 -8.38 46.63
C VAL A 112 -4.17 -7.58 47.64
N ASP A 113 -4.88 -7.04 48.63
CA ASP A 113 -4.32 -6.59 49.89
C ASP A 113 -3.43 -7.69 50.49
N GLU A 114 -2.29 -7.30 51.03
CA GLU A 114 -1.24 -8.18 51.53
C GLU A 114 -1.73 -9.01 52.73
N THR A 115 -2.41 -10.11 52.49
CA THR A 115 -2.56 -11.17 53.49
C THR A 115 -2.35 -12.55 52.87
N VAL A 116 -1.28 -13.17 53.32
CA VAL A 116 -0.84 -14.52 52.96
C VAL A 116 -1.93 -15.54 53.27
N ALA A 117 -2.42 -16.23 52.23
CA ALA A 117 -3.05 -17.54 52.36
C ALA A 117 -2.39 -18.51 51.35
N PRO A 118 -1.91 -19.69 51.80
CA PRO A 118 -1.30 -20.66 50.90
C PRO A 118 -2.40 -21.50 50.25
N LEU A 119 -2.54 -21.39 48.92
CA LEU A 119 -3.29 -22.35 48.10
C LEU A 119 -2.32 -23.11 47.18
N PRO A 120 -2.62 -24.39 46.88
CA PRO A 120 -1.59 -25.39 46.60
C PRO A 120 -1.10 -25.34 45.15
N ALA A 121 0.23 -25.43 45.02
CA ALA A 121 0.98 -26.06 43.93
C ALA A 121 0.28 -26.16 42.54
N VAL A 122 0.31 -25.07 41.78
CA VAL A 122 0.27 -25.14 40.31
C VAL A 122 1.66 -24.77 39.80
N TRP A 123 2.49 -25.81 39.65
CA TRP A 123 3.64 -25.93 38.75
C TRP A 123 4.36 -24.62 38.39
N VAL A 124 5.09 -24.08 39.37
CA VAL A 124 6.27 -23.26 39.10
C VAL A 124 7.21 -24.10 38.25
N HIS A 125 7.20 -23.92 36.93
CA HIS A 125 8.19 -24.50 36.03
C HIS A 125 9.53 -23.77 36.20
N LYS A 126 10.19 -24.04 37.32
CA LYS A 126 11.66 -24.14 37.40
C LYS A 126 12.08 -25.32 36.52
N GLY A 127 12.00 -25.15 35.20
CA GLY A 127 12.27 -26.22 34.24
C GLY A 127 12.63 -25.77 32.83
N LEU A 128 12.34 -24.52 32.45
CA LEU A 128 12.64 -24.01 31.11
C LEU A 128 13.95 -23.22 31.05
N LEU A 129 15.04 -23.81 31.55
CA LEU A 129 16.39 -23.35 31.19
C LEU A 129 17.27 -24.45 30.60
N ASN A 130 16.84 -25.72 30.67
CA ASN A 130 17.65 -26.86 30.20
C ASN A 130 16.90 -27.80 29.23
N ALA A 131 15.72 -27.42 28.74
CA ALA A 131 15.03 -28.17 27.69
C ALA A 131 15.49 -27.68 26.31
N THR A 132 16.51 -28.37 25.84
CA THR A 132 17.08 -28.37 24.50
C THR A 132 16.05 -28.26 23.38
N ARG A 133 16.22 -27.21 22.56
CA ARG A 133 16.53 -27.27 21.12
C ARG A 133 15.61 -27.99 20.12
N ASP A 134 14.63 -28.80 20.50
CA ASP A 134 13.82 -29.51 19.50
C ASP A 134 12.30 -29.33 19.68
N ALA A 135 11.71 -28.81 18.60
CA ALA A 135 10.31 -28.94 18.19
C ALA A 135 9.25 -28.25 19.04
N LEU A 136 9.02 -26.93 18.87
CA LEU A 136 7.70 -26.32 19.13
C LEU A 136 7.45 -25.09 18.22
N ASN A 137 6.36 -25.19 17.44
CA ASN A 137 5.64 -24.20 16.61
C ASN A 137 6.14 -22.72 16.54
N PRO A 138 6.35 -22.15 15.33
CA PRO A 138 6.94 -20.82 15.17
C PRO A 138 6.05 -19.60 15.49
N LEU A 139 4.79 -19.75 15.92
CA LEU A 139 3.84 -18.62 15.99
C LEU A 139 3.14 -18.40 17.34
N HIS A 140 3.26 -19.31 18.31
CA HIS A 140 2.57 -19.17 19.62
C HIS A 140 3.37 -18.33 20.63
N TRP A 141 4.67 -18.16 20.46
CA TRP A 141 5.54 -17.53 21.46
C TRP A 141 5.73 -16.01 21.26
N VAL A 142 5.13 -15.42 20.24
CA VAL A 142 5.46 -14.05 19.80
C VAL A 142 4.90 -12.96 20.72
N PHE A 143 3.86 -13.25 21.53
CA PHE A 143 3.14 -12.23 22.30
C PHE A 143 3.02 -12.60 23.79
N GLY A 144 4.14 -12.50 24.51
CA GLY A 144 4.14 -12.51 25.98
C GLY A 144 4.44 -11.13 26.54
N ILE A 145 3.74 -10.71 27.60
CA ILE A 145 4.08 -9.47 28.31
C ILE A 145 5.38 -9.71 29.08
N LEU A 146 6.49 -9.22 28.53
CA LEU A 146 7.80 -9.36 29.16
C LEU A 146 7.92 -8.52 30.44
N LYS A 147 7.40 -7.28 30.41
CA LYS A 147 7.45 -6.34 31.52
C LYS A 147 6.51 -5.15 31.31
N ARG A 148 5.85 -4.70 32.37
CA ARG A 148 5.16 -3.40 32.42
C ARG A 148 6.13 -2.35 32.97
N PHE A 149 6.43 -1.31 32.18
CA PHE A 149 7.39 -0.27 32.53
C PHE A 149 6.96 1.07 31.94
N GLY A 150 6.89 2.11 32.78
CA GLY A 150 6.58 3.47 32.33
C GLY A 150 5.13 3.66 31.88
N SER A 151 4.97 4.54 30.91
CA SER A 151 3.70 5.01 30.36
C SER A 151 3.03 3.96 29.45
N ALA A 152 1.77 4.18 29.10
CA ALA A 152 0.98 3.26 28.26
C ALA A 152 1.54 3.07 26.83
N SER A 153 2.48 3.90 26.41
CA SER A 153 3.13 3.85 25.11
C SER A 153 4.63 4.09 25.27
N GLY A 154 5.43 3.30 24.57
CA GLY A 154 6.89 3.36 24.64
C GLY A 154 7.51 2.27 23.79
N LEU A 155 8.83 2.33 23.64
CA LEU A 155 9.61 1.37 22.86
C LEU A 155 10.77 0.87 23.71
N TRP A 156 11.07 -0.41 23.63
CA TRP A 156 12.34 -0.93 24.13
C TRP A 156 13.02 -1.68 23.01
N THR A 157 14.34 -1.58 22.96
CA THR A 157 15.14 -2.25 21.95
C THR A 157 16.47 -2.69 22.54
N LYS A 158 16.97 -3.79 22.01
CA LYS A 158 18.35 -4.23 22.24
C LYS A 158 19.16 -3.78 21.02
N ASP A 159 20.33 -3.24 21.26
CA ASP A 159 21.27 -2.97 20.17
C ASP A 159 21.64 -4.29 19.48
N ALA A 160 21.25 -4.41 18.20
CA ALA A 160 21.53 -5.58 17.37
C ALA A 160 22.89 -5.49 16.68
N ALA A 161 23.49 -4.30 16.62
CA ALA A 161 24.75 -4.04 15.93
C ALA A 161 25.96 -4.14 16.87
N GLY A 162 25.79 -3.84 18.16
CA GLY A 162 26.83 -3.97 19.17
C GLY A 162 26.91 -5.38 19.80
N SER A 163 28.11 -5.81 20.17
CA SER A 163 28.33 -7.00 21.01
C SER A 163 27.88 -6.81 22.47
N SER A 164 27.14 -5.74 22.75
CA SER A 164 26.78 -5.28 24.09
C SER A 164 25.36 -5.75 24.44
N GLU A 165 25.18 -6.39 25.59
CA GLU A 165 23.86 -6.85 26.08
C GLU A 165 22.97 -5.72 26.64
N LYS A 166 23.29 -4.48 26.30
CA LYS A 166 22.58 -3.30 26.79
C LYS A 166 21.21 -3.20 26.15
N ILE A 167 20.24 -2.80 26.97
CA ILE A 167 18.85 -2.60 26.55
C ILE A 167 18.51 -1.14 26.75
N TYR A 168 17.89 -0.56 25.73
CA TYR A 168 17.45 0.82 25.70
C TYR A 168 15.93 0.86 25.79
N VAL A 169 15.41 1.73 26.66
CA VAL A 169 13.98 1.89 26.87
C VAL A 169 13.62 3.36 26.74
N PHE A 170 12.70 3.61 25.83
CA PHE A 170 12.06 4.88 25.52
C PHE A 170 10.67 4.86 26.14
N ASP A 171 10.50 5.64 27.20
CA ASP A 171 9.23 5.77 27.91
C ASP A 171 8.45 6.95 27.34
N GLY A 172 7.28 6.69 26.76
CA GLY A 172 6.42 7.70 26.14
C GLY A 172 6.65 7.89 24.64
N THR A 173 5.73 8.62 24.02
CA THR A 173 5.78 9.03 22.61
C THR A 173 6.49 10.36 22.40
N ALA A 174 6.67 11.16 23.46
CA ALA A 174 7.43 12.40 23.44
C ALA A 174 8.14 12.60 24.78
N ASN A 175 9.43 12.29 24.82
CA ASN A 175 10.26 12.41 26.02
C ASN A 175 11.72 12.66 25.61
N ASP A 176 12.55 13.08 26.56
CA ASP A 176 13.96 13.41 26.34
C ASP A 176 14.92 12.47 27.10
N THR A 177 14.40 11.49 27.83
CA THR A 177 15.21 10.66 28.74
C THR A 177 15.12 9.18 28.40
N VAL A 178 16.26 8.59 27.99
CA VAL A 178 16.38 7.16 27.68
C VAL A 178 16.91 6.39 28.89
N TYR A 179 16.28 5.25 29.20
CA TYR A 179 16.75 4.33 30.23
C TYR A 179 17.61 3.23 29.63
N VAL A 180 18.79 3.01 30.20
CA VAL A 180 19.76 2.01 29.76
C VAL A 180 19.97 0.98 30.86
N PHE A 181 19.77 -0.29 30.49
CA PHE A 181 20.01 -1.44 31.35
C PHE A 181 21.25 -2.19 30.86
N PRO A 182 22.16 -2.60 31.75
CA PRO A 182 23.33 -3.40 31.38
C PRO A 182 23.00 -4.78 30.83
N ARG A 183 21.90 -5.42 31.30
CA ARG A 183 21.53 -6.80 30.98
C ARG A 183 20.01 -7.02 30.99
N MET A 184 19.55 -8.02 30.23
CA MET A 184 18.14 -8.47 30.21
C MET A 184 17.61 -8.89 31.57
N ARG A 185 18.44 -9.61 32.34
CA ARG A 185 18.08 -10.03 33.70
C ARG A 185 17.81 -8.85 34.62
N GLU A 186 18.51 -7.73 34.44
CA GLU A 186 18.30 -6.52 35.24
C GLU A 186 17.07 -5.75 34.79
N PHE A 187 16.75 -5.81 33.49
CA PHE A 187 15.52 -5.24 32.95
C PHE A 187 14.29 -5.95 33.52
N THR A 188 14.25 -7.29 33.61
CA THR A 188 13.05 -8.03 34.05
C THR A 188 12.77 -7.98 35.57
N LEU A 189 13.71 -7.49 36.39
CA LEU A 189 13.51 -7.38 37.84
C LEU A 189 12.51 -6.26 38.19
N PHE A 190 11.69 -6.47 39.22
CA PHE A 190 10.68 -5.52 39.69
C PHE A 190 11.27 -4.17 40.17
N SER A 191 12.53 -4.17 40.65
CA SER A 191 13.23 -2.96 41.14
C SER A 191 14.12 -2.28 40.08
N SER A 192 14.08 -2.77 38.84
CA SER A 192 14.92 -2.37 37.71
C SER A 192 14.96 -0.86 37.47
N THR A 193 13.84 -0.14 37.59
CA THR A 193 13.76 1.31 37.33
C THR A 193 14.74 2.14 38.16
N ARG A 194 15.08 1.69 39.38
CA ARG A 194 16.05 2.38 40.26
C ARG A 194 17.51 2.12 39.89
N LYS A 195 17.81 1.08 39.12
CA LYS A 195 19.16 0.69 38.70
C LYS A 195 19.49 1.06 37.26
N ALA A 196 18.52 1.63 36.54
CA ALA A 196 18.68 2.03 35.15
C ALA A 196 19.57 3.29 35.06
N ALA A 197 20.59 3.25 34.21
CA ALA A 197 21.29 4.46 33.81
C ALA A 197 20.35 5.33 32.98
N ARG A 198 20.31 6.64 33.25
CA ARG A 198 19.43 7.60 32.56
C ARG A 198 20.28 8.50 31.69
N ILE A 199 19.96 8.56 30.41
CA ILE A 199 20.62 9.45 29.45
C ILE A 199 19.59 10.49 29.01
N LYS A 200 19.92 11.76 29.23
CA LYS A 200 19.12 12.87 28.72
C LYS A 200 19.60 13.24 27.32
N LEU A 201 18.69 13.21 26.35
CA LEU A 201 18.93 13.60 24.98
C LEU A 201 18.88 15.13 24.85
N PRO A 202 19.64 15.71 23.91
CA PRO A 202 19.57 17.15 23.63
C PRO A 202 18.21 17.61 23.11
N TYR A 203 17.46 16.71 22.48
CA TYR A 203 16.14 16.96 21.90
C TYR A 203 15.19 15.81 22.26
N PRO A 204 13.90 16.11 22.49
CA PRO A 204 12.90 15.06 22.65
C PRO A 204 12.67 14.33 21.34
N TRP A 205 12.29 13.05 21.44
CA TRP A 205 11.75 12.30 20.29
C TRP A 205 10.27 12.58 20.10
#